data_AF-A0AAD6L4Q9-F1
#
_entry.id   AF-A0AAD6L4Q9-F1
#
_cell.length_a   1.000
_cell.length_b   1.000
_cell.length_c   1.000
_cell.angle_alpha   90.00
_cell.angle_beta   90.00
_cell.angle_gamma   90.00
#
_symmetry.space_group_name_H-M   'P 1'
#
loop_
_entity.id
_entity.type
_entity.pdbx_description
1 polymer ?
#
loop_
_entity_poly.entity_id
_entity_poly.type
_entity_poly.pdbx_seq_one_letter_code
_entity_poly.pdbx_strand_id
1 'polypeptide(L)'
;MVFELVIAGFAILLLAVFIKNSRRGNGSLPPGPTPLPIIGHFHLLGPLIHHSFRDLCSSYGPLIYLRLGSVPCVVASTPELAKELLKTNDLTFSSRKHSLAIDHLTYSSSFAFSPYGPYWRFIKKMSTFEFLGNRALNQFLPIRRKELREFLGVVHDKSRVCDSVNVTEELLKLSSNIISQIILSLRCSGTDNEAEGVRTLVREVTQMFGEFNVSDFFWFCRNLDFQGYRKKFEDVHRRYDALLEKIIRNREIERKNKSPGGEYKARDLLDMMLDALEDKSSEVELTREHIKALVLDFITAATDTTASATEWALAELINNPKWNVVDSSDAVKIKGNATRPVDMTERPGLTAPRFHELVCAPGATSST
;
A
#
# COMPACT_ATOMS: atom_id res chain seq x y z
N MET A 1 48.37 -20.90 2.32
CA MET A 1 48.82 -19.84 3.25
C MET A 1 48.03 -18.53 3.10
N VAL A 2 48.02 -17.87 1.94
CA VAL A 2 47.25 -16.61 1.75
C VAL A 2 45.75 -16.79 1.98
N PHE A 3 45.17 -17.86 1.42
CA PHE A 3 43.74 -18.17 1.59
C PHE A 3 43.34 -18.40 3.05
N GLU A 4 44.17 -19.10 3.82
CA GLU A 4 43.91 -19.35 5.26
C GLU A 4 44.04 -18.08 6.10
N LEU A 5 44.99 -17.20 5.77
CA LEU A 5 45.12 -15.89 6.43
C LEU A 5 43.91 -14.99 6.15
N VAL A 6 43.34 -15.06 4.94
CA VAL A 6 42.10 -14.34 4.59
C VAL A 6 40.91 -14.90 5.38
N ILE A 7 40.77 -16.22 5.49
CA ILE A 7 39.70 -16.85 6.29
C ILE A 7 39.85 -16.51 7.77
N ALA A 8 41.05 -16.63 8.33
CA ALA A 8 41.34 -16.30 9.72
C ALA A 8 41.08 -14.81 10.00
N GLY A 9 41.51 -13.91 9.11
CA GLY A 9 41.22 -12.48 9.21
C GLY A 9 39.73 -12.17 9.17
N PHE A 10 38.97 -12.84 8.29
CA PHE A 10 37.52 -12.71 8.23
C PHE A 10 36.83 -13.26 9.48
N ALA A 11 37.27 -14.41 10.01
CA ALA A 11 36.76 -14.98 11.25
C ALA A 11 37.00 -14.08 12.46
N ILE A 12 38.20 -13.48 12.56
CA ILE A 12 38.53 -12.50 13.61
C ILE A 12 37.68 -11.25 13.48
N LEU A 13 37.45 -10.76 12.25
CA LEU A 13 36.55 -9.63 11.99
C LEU A 13 35.11 -9.94 12.42
N LEU A 14 34.59 -11.12 12.06
CA LEU A 14 33.26 -11.57 12.48
C LEU A 14 33.15 -11.69 14.00
N LEU A 15 34.16 -12.25 14.66
CA LEU A 15 34.23 -12.37 16.12
C LEU A 15 34.28 -10.99 16.79
N ALA A 16 35.09 -10.06 16.28
CA ALA A 16 35.18 -8.71 16.80
C ALA A 16 33.86 -7.94 16.64
N VAL A 17 33.18 -8.10 15.49
CA VAL A 17 31.85 -7.53 15.25
C VAL A 17 30.80 -8.16 16.16
N PHE A 18 30.88 -9.48 16.40
CA PHE A 18 30.00 -10.19 17.33
C PHE A 18 30.16 -9.65 18.75
N ILE A 19 31.38 -9.60 19.27
CA ILE A 19 31.68 -9.09 20.63
C ILE A 19 31.24 -7.62 20.77
N LYS A 20 31.50 -6.78 19.76
CA LYS A 20 31.07 -5.37 19.77
C LYS A 20 29.54 -5.22 19.76
N ASN A 21 28.83 -6.07 19.03
CA ASN A 21 27.36 -6.08 19.01
C ASN A 21 26.78 -6.60 20.33
N SER A 22 27.37 -7.64 20.93
CA SER A 22 26.96 -8.15 22.24
C SER A 22 27.19 -7.14 23.36
N ARG A 23 28.23 -6.29 23.25
CA ARG A 23 28.52 -5.21 24.21
C ARG A 23 27.68 -3.93 24.00
N ARG A 24 26.88 -3.83 22.94
CA ARG A 24 26.02 -2.66 22.68
C ARG A 24 24.72 -2.65 23.50
N GLY A 25 24.47 -3.66 24.33
CA GLY A 25 23.36 -3.68 25.27
C GLY A 25 23.72 -3.03 26.60
N ASN A 26 23.58 -1.70 26.70
CA ASN A 26 23.54 -1.00 27.99
C ASN A 26 22.38 0.02 28.08
N GLY A 27 21.30 -0.26 27.34
CA GLY A 27 19.97 0.32 27.54
C GLY A 27 18.94 -0.80 27.54
N SER A 28 17.81 -0.59 28.22
CA SER A 28 16.70 -1.54 28.33
C SER A 28 15.99 -1.75 26.98
N LEU A 29 16.61 -2.51 26.08
CA LEU A 29 15.95 -2.98 24.86
C LEU A 29 14.94 -4.08 25.21
N PRO A 30 13.85 -4.21 24.45
CA PRO A 30 12.95 -5.36 24.56
C PRO A 30 13.72 -6.69 24.41
N PRO A 31 13.20 -7.78 24.99
CA PRO A 31 13.80 -9.11 24.85
C PRO A 31 13.86 -9.54 23.38
N GLY A 32 14.75 -10.47 23.06
CA GLY A 32 14.83 -11.03 21.72
C GLY A 32 15.93 -12.08 21.57
N PRO A 33 15.90 -12.84 20.47
CA PRO A 33 16.97 -13.77 20.14
C PRO A 33 18.32 -13.06 19.97
N THR A 34 19.41 -13.83 20.03
CA THR A 34 20.75 -13.29 19.81
C THR A 34 20.99 -13.07 18.30
N PRO A 35 21.42 -11.88 17.85
CA PRO A 35 21.67 -11.61 16.43
C PRO A 35 22.96 -12.29 15.95
N LEU A 36 22.95 -12.82 14.73
CA LEU A 36 24.17 -13.22 14.04
C LEU A 36 24.94 -11.99 13.50
N PRO A 37 26.28 -12.06 13.36
CA PRO A 37 27.05 -11.00 12.71
C PRO A 37 26.54 -10.72 11.29
N ILE A 38 26.60 -9.46 10.87
CA ILE A 38 26.24 -8.97 9.53
C ILE A 38 24.73 -9.09 9.20
N ILE A 39 24.18 -10.30 9.21
CA ILE A 39 22.79 -10.59 8.81
C ILE A 39 21.77 -10.32 9.92
N GLY A 40 22.20 -10.24 11.18
CA GLY A 40 21.29 -10.11 12.31
C GLY A 40 20.35 -11.31 12.41
N HIS A 41 19.04 -11.06 12.32
CA HIS A 41 17.98 -12.04 12.52
C HIS A 41 17.32 -12.53 11.23
N PHE A 42 17.86 -12.19 10.04
CA PHE A 42 17.29 -12.68 8.78
C PHE A 42 17.18 -14.20 8.70
N HIS A 43 18.09 -14.92 9.35
CA HIS A 43 18.07 -16.39 9.43
C HIS A 43 16.84 -16.96 10.16
N LEU A 44 16.11 -16.14 10.92
CA LEU A 44 14.88 -16.53 11.63
C LEU A 44 13.61 -16.19 10.83
N LEU A 45 13.74 -15.53 9.68
CA LEU A 45 12.61 -15.06 8.90
C LEU A 45 12.39 -15.98 7.69
N GLY A 46 11.20 -16.59 7.65
CA GLY A 46 10.72 -17.31 6.49
C GLY A 46 10.09 -16.39 5.43
N PRO A 47 9.59 -16.96 4.32
CA PRO A 47 8.93 -16.20 3.24
C PRO A 47 7.73 -15.37 3.74
N LEU A 48 7.00 -15.89 4.73
CA LEU A 48 5.94 -15.18 5.42
C LEU A 48 6.49 -14.55 6.70
N ILE A 49 7.07 -13.36 6.58
CA ILE A 49 7.76 -12.66 7.68
C ILE A 49 6.84 -12.46 8.89
N HIS A 50 5.57 -12.14 8.66
CA HIS A 50 4.58 -11.94 9.72
C HIS A 50 4.29 -13.22 10.54
N HIS A 51 4.40 -14.41 9.94
CA HIS A 51 4.35 -15.68 10.69
C HIS A 51 5.59 -15.85 11.57
N SER A 52 6.77 -15.56 11.03
CA SER A 52 8.02 -15.64 11.78
C SER A 52 8.00 -14.68 12.97
N PHE A 53 7.50 -13.46 12.78
CA PHE A 53 7.33 -12.47 13.85
C PHE A 53 6.35 -12.94 14.93
N ARG A 54 5.21 -13.53 14.55
CA ARG A 54 4.26 -14.10 15.51
C ARG A 54 4.93 -15.19 16.35
N ASP A 55 5.60 -16.14 15.72
CA ASP A 55 6.19 -17.29 16.41
C ASP A 55 7.35 -16.86 17.34
N LEU A 56 8.12 -15.85 16.93
CA LEU A 56 9.12 -15.19 17.79
C LEU A 56 8.47 -14.47 18.97
N CYS A 57 7.39 -13.71 18.77
CA CYS A 57 6.69 -13.05 19.87
C CYS A 57 6.08 -14.06 20.85
N SER A 58 5.57 -15.19 20.36
CA SER A 58 5.09 -16.29 21.22
C SER A 58 6.19 -16.86 22.13
N SER A 59 7.46 -16.79 21.69
CA SER A 59 8.59 -17.34 22.43
C SER A 59 9.27 -16.33 23.36
N TYR A 60 9.35 -15.06 22.96
CA TYR A 60 10.14 -14.02 23.66
C TYR A 60 9.26 -12.95 24.34
N GLY A 61 7.95 -12.94 24.08
CA GLY A 61 7.01 -11.98 24.64
C GLY A 61 6.40 -11.05 23.58
N PRO A 62 5.41 -10.22 23.98
CA PRO A 62 4.61 -9.42 23.05
C PRO A 62 5.33 -8.20 22.45
N LEU A 63 6.50 -7.85 22.98
CA LEU A 63 7.37 -6.78 22.49
C LEU A 63 8.78 -7.31 22.39
N ILE A 64 9.31 -7.43 21.17
CA ILE A 64 10.63 -8.01 20.92
C ILE A 64 11.53 -7.10 20.12
N TYR A 65 12.83 -7.20 20.38
CA TYR A 65 13.86 -6.52 19.60
C TYR A 65 14.50 -7.48 18.60
N LEU A 66 14.52 -7.05 17.35
CA LEU A 66 15.18 -7.71 16.24
C LEU A 66 16.16 -6.74 15.56
N ARG A 67 16.99 -7.32 14.71
CA ARG A 67 17.98 -6.63 13.90
C ARG A 67 17.95 -7.25 12.51
N LEU A 68 17.46 -6.52 11.53
CA LEU A 68 17.36 -6.97 10.14
C LEU A 68 18.59 -6.48 9.40
N GLY A 69 19.61 -7.33 9.30
CA GLY A 69 20.95 -6.94 8.85
C GLY A 69 21.58 -5.92 9.80
N SER A 70 21.59 -4.67 9.36
CA SER A 70 22.13 -3.52 10.09
C SER A 70 21.05 -2.65 10.73
N VAL A 71 19.77 -2.94 10.48
CA VAL A 71 18.63 -2.11 10.86
C VAL A 71 18.01 -2.63 12.15
N PRO A 72 17.91 -1.81 13.22
CA PRO A 72 17.16 -2.18 14.41
C PRO A 72 15.66 -2.22 14.11
N CYS A 73 14.95 -3.19 14.66
CA CYS A 73 13.52 -3.40 14.47
C CYS A 73 12.89 -3.81 15.80
N VAL A 74 11.77 -3.19 16.16
CA VAL A 74 10.96 -3.61 17.30
C VAL A 74 9.64 -4.15 16.76
N VAL A 75 9.24 -5.33 17.22
CA VAL A 75 7.98 -5.96 16.85
C VAL A 75 7.07 -5.97 18.07
N ALA A 76 5.86 -5.45 17.91
CA ALA A 76 4.80 -5.45 18.90
C ALA A 76 3.62 -6.28 18.40
N SER A 77 3.09 -7.19 19.22
CA SER A 77 2.12 -8.21 18.77
C SER A 77 0.79 -8.23 19.55
N THR A 78 0.53 -7.25 20.42
CA THR A 78 -0.75 -7.16 21.15
C THR A 78 -1.53 -5.87 20.84
N PRO A 79 -2.87 -5.90 20.98
CA PRO A 79 -3.70 -4.71 20.80
C PRO A 79 -3.33 -3.55 21.73
N GLU A 80 -2.93 -3.86 22.97
CA GLU A 80 -2.52 -2.87 23.97
C GLU A 80 -1.28 -2.11 23.51
N LEU A 81 -0.25 -2.83 23.04
CA LEU A 81 0.96 -2.23 22.49
C LEU A 81 0.69 -1.48 21.19
N ALA A 82 -0.17 -2.01 20.32
CA ALA A 82 -0.58 -1.33 19.10
C ALA A 82 -1.26 0.02 19.42
N LYS A 83 -2.15 0.06 20.43
CA LYS A 83 -2.77 1.30 20.92
C LYS A 83 -1.75 2.26 21.52
N GLU A 84 -0.76 1.75 22.24
CA GLU A 84 0.28 2.58 22.84
C GLU A 84 1.16 3.25 21.78
N LEU A 85 1.56 2.50 20.74
CA LEU A 85 2.42 2.99 19.66
C LEU A 85 1.67 3.87 18.64
N LEU A 86 0.45 3.47 18.24
CA LEU A 86 -0.28 4.08 17.11
C LEU A 86 -1.32 5.12 17.53
N LYS A 87 -1.61 5.26 18.83
CA LYS A 87 -2.60 6.23 19.33
C LYS A 87 -2.08 7.05 20.50
N THR A 88 -1.41 6.43 21.46
CA THR A 88 -0.96 7.16 22.67
C THR A 88 0.33 7.95 22.41
N ASN A 89 1.25 7.35 21.66
CA ASN A 89 2.54 7.94 21.28
C ASN A 89 2.68 8.09 19.76
N ASP A 90 1.56 8.31 19.07
CA ASP A 90 1.46 8.30 17.61
C ASP A 90 2.44 9.28 16.93
N LEU A 91 2.60 10.49 17.48
CA LEU A 91 3.55 11.48 16.95
C LEU A 91 5.00 10.99 17.00
N THR A 92 5.41 10.27 18.05
CA THR A 92 6.76 9.70 18.19
C THR A 92 7.02 8.61 17.16
N PHE A 93 6.02 7.80 16.84
CA PHE A 93 6.10 6.68 15.90
C PHE A 93 5.53 7.00 14.52
N SER A 94 5.30 8.28 14.21
CA SER A 94 4.68 8.73 12.96
C SER A 94 5.64 8.69 11.76
N SER A 95 6.95 8.71 12.01
CA SER A 95 7.96 8.69 10.96
C SER A 95 8.08 7.32 10.30
N ARG A 96 8.28 7.33 8.98
CA ARG A 96 8.47 6.10 8.19
C ARG A 96 9.96 5.91 7.90
N LYS A 97 10.41 4.66 7.90
CA LYS A 97 11.75 4.32 7.43
C LYS A 97 11.76 4.42 5.91
N HIS A 98 12.61 5.28 5.37
CA HIS A 98 12.82 5.41 3.93
C HIS A 98 13.57 4.18 3.38
N SER A 99 13.05 3.63 2.28
CA SER A 99 13.71 2.64 1.44
C SER A 99 14.18 3.30 0.15
N LEU A 100 15.12 2.67 -0.57
CA LEU A 100 15.52 3.15 -1.89
C LEU A 100 14.32 3.29 -2.85
N ALA A 101 13.32 2.40 -2.76
CA ALA A 101 12.12 2.50 -3.57
C ALA A 101 11.35 3.78 -3.28
N ILE A 102 11.16 4.12 -2.00
CA ILE A 102 10.48 5.36 -1.58
C ILE A 102 11.25 6.58 -2.08
N ASP A 103 12.56 6.63 -1.85
CA ASP A 103 13.38 7.80 -2.18
C ASP A 103 13.39 8.08 -3.69
N HIS A 104 13.45 7.03 -4.52
CA HIS A 104 13.52 7.17 -5.98
C HIS A 104 12.15 7.36 -6.66
N LEU A 105 11.07 6.77 -6.12
CA LEU A 105 9.78 6.76 -6.82
C LEU A 105 8.85 7.90 -6.40
N THR A 106 9.01 8.45 -5.19
CA THR A 106 7.99 9.32 -4.58
C THR A 106 8.31 10.82 -4.61
N TYR A 107 9.33 11.25 -5.35
CA TYR A 107 9.76 12.67 -5.41
C TYR A 107 10.07 13.26 -4.02
N SER A 108 10.41 12.41 -3.04
CA SER A 108 10.54 12.78 -1.61
C SER A 108 9.31 13.49 -1.02
N SER A 109 8.15 13.34 -1.66
CA SER A 109 6.94 14.12 -1.41
C SER A 109 5.70 13.24 -1.30
N SER A 110 5.86 11.94 -1.02
CA SER A 110 4.73 11.03 -0.83
C SER A 110 3.93 11.39 0.42
N PHE A 111 2.61 11.34 0.32
CA PHE A 111 1.71 11.40 1.47
C PHE A 111 1.87 10.18 2.40
N ALA A 112 2.01 8.99 1.83
CA ALA A 112 2.11 7.73 2.58
C ALA A 112 3.42 7.62 3.41
N PHE A 113 4.50 8.22 2.91
CA PHE A 113 5.84 8.07 3.49
C PHE A 113 6.43 9.35 4.08
N SER A 114 5.82 10.53 3.85
CA SER A 114 6.31 11.78 4.44
C SER A 114 6.24 11.78 5.96
N PRO A 115 7.22 12.40 6.64
CA PRO A 115 7.15 12.60 8.08
C PRO A 115 5.98 13.51 8.45
N TYR A 116 5.47 13.35 9.66
CA TYR A 116 4.45 14.25 10.20
C TYR A 116 4.95 15.69 10.23
N GLY A 117 4.18 16.61 9.65
CA GLY A 117 4.54 18.01 9.51
C GLY A 117 3.44 18.83 8.84
N PRO A 118 3.70 20.12 8.54
CA PRO A 118 2.73 20.99 7.87
C PRO A 118 2.23 20.41 6.54
N TYR A 119 3.14 19.94 5.67
CA TYR A 119 2.80 19.29 4.40
C TYR A 119 1.88 18.07 4.60
N TRP A 120 2.30 17.11 5.44
CA TRP A 120 1.51 15.91 5.69
C TRP A 120 0.11 16.21 6.23
N ARG A 121 -0.02 17.17 7.16
CA ARG A 121 -1.31 17.59 7.71
C ARG A 121 -2.20 18.24 6.66
N PHE A 122 -1.62 19.08 5.80
CA PHE A 122 -2.34 19.73 4.71
C PHE A 122 -2.90 18.69 3.73
N ILE A 123 -2.04 17.77 3.25
CA ILE A 123 -2.47 16.69 2.37
C ILE A 123 -3.48 15.76 3.04
N LYS A 124 -3.29 15.42 4.33
CA LYS A 124 -4.24 14.59 5.09
C LYS A 124 -5.62 15.25 5.11
N LYS A 125 -5.68 16.56 5.37
CA LYS A 125 -6.92 17.35 5.38
C LYS A 125 -7.56 17.34 3.99
N MET A 126 -6.82 17.72 2.94
CA MET A 126 -7.31 17.71 1.57
C MET A 126 -7.85 16.33 1.15
N SER A 127 -7.07 15.27 1.39
CA SER A 127 -7.48 13.89 1.09
C SER A 127 -8.77 13.50 1.80
N THR A 128 -8.91 13.83 3.09
CA THR A 128 -10.05 13.40 3.90
C THR A 128 -11.33 14.17 3.54
N PHE A 129 -11.22 15.47 3.29
CA PHE A 129 -12.38 16.34 3.08
C PHE A 129 -12.76 16.48 1.61
N GLU A 130 -11.78 16.71 0.72
CA GLU A 130 -12.03 16.95 -0.69
C GLU A 130 -12.10 15.65 -1.49
N PHE A 131 -11.13 14.75 -1.32
CA PHE A 131 -11.03 13.55 -2.18
C PHE A 131 -11.90 12.40 -1.71
N LEU A 132 -11.96 12.17 -0.40
CA LEU A 132 -12.67 11.03 0.22
C LEU A 132 -13.95 11.47 0.96
N GLY A 133 -14.31 12.75 0.90
CA GLY A 133 -15.53 13.26 1.49
C GLY A 133 -16.80 12.76 0.79
N ASN A 134 -17.94 12.80 1.48
CA ASN A 134 -19.23 12.32 0.96
C ASN A 134 -19.61 12.93 -0.41
N ARG A 135 -19.28 14.20 -0.63
CA ARG A 135 -19.52 14.89 -1.91
C ARG A 135 -18.76 14.20 -3.06
N ALA A 136 -17.46 13.97 -2.89
CA ALA A 136 -16.63 13.28 -3.87
C ALA A 136 -17.08 11.83 -4.06
N LEU A 137 -17.39 11.11 -2.97
CA LEU A 137 -17.89 9.73 -3.06
C LEU A 137 -19.17 9.62 -3.90
N ASN A 138 -20.09 10.57 -3.77
CA ASN A 138 -21.31 10.65 -4.57
C ASN A 138 -21.03 11.06 -6.02
N GLN A 139 -20.10 12.00 -6.24
CA GLN A 139 -19.69 12.43 -7.58
C GLN A 139 -19.09 11.28 -8.39
N PHE A 140 -18.31 10.41 -7.76
CA PHE A 140 -17.65 9.27 -8.42
C PHE A 140 -18.47 7.98 -8.42
N LEU A 141 -19.67 7.97 -7.83
CA LEU A 141 -20.57 6.81 -7.82
C LEU A 141 -20.91 6.30 -9.24
N PRO A 142 -21.18 7.16 -10.26
CA PRO A 142 -21.44 6.70 -11.61
C PRO A 142 -20.28 5.92 -12.23
N ILE A 143 -19.03 6.33 -11.95
CA ILE A 143 -17.82 5.65 -12.42
C ILE A 143 -17.74 4.25 -11.81
N ARG A 144 -17.88 4.14 -10.48
CA ARG A 144 -17.85 2.85 -9.78
C ARG A 144 -18.93 1.90 -10.31
N ARG A 145 -20.16 2.38 -10.49
CA ARG A 145 -21.28 1.58 -11.02
C ARG A 145 -21.05 1.11 -12.46
N LYS A 146 -20.45 1.96 -13.29
CA LYS A 146 -20.13 1.61 -14.68
C LYS A 146 -19.12 0.47 -14.73
N GLU A 147 -17.96 0.63 -14.08
CA GLU A 147 -16.90 -0.39 -14.10
C GLU A 147 -17.34 -1.69 -13.43
N LEU A 148 -18.12 -1.61 -12.35
CA LEU A 148 -18.71 -2.80 -11.73
C LEU A 148 -19.63 -3.57 -12.70
N ARG A 149 -20.46 -2.85 -13.47
CA ARG A 149 -21.35 -3.48 -14.45
C ARG A 149 -20.57 -4.19 -15.55
N GLU A 150 -19.46 -3.60 -15.99
CA GLU A 150 -18.58 -4.22 -16.99
C GLU A 150 -17.92 -5.49 -16.46
N PHE A 151 -17.40 -5.45 -15.22
CA PHE A 151 -16.87 -6.65 -14.55
C PHE A 151 -17.94 -7.76 -14.45
N LEU A 152 -19.15 -7.43 -14.02
CA LEU A 152 -20.25 -8.40 -13.96
C LEU A 152 -20.63 -8.94 -15.34
N GLY A 153 -20.51 -8.12 -16.40
CA GLY A 153 -20.67 -8.56 -17.79
C GLY A 153 -19.65 -9.63 -18.17
N VAL A 154 -18.37 -9.44 -17.84
CA VAL A 154 -17.31 -10.44 -18.08
C VAL A 154 -17.62 -11.76 -17.38
N VAL A 155 -18.02 -11.70 -16.09
CA VAL A 155 -18.38 -12.88 -15.31
C VAL A 155 -19.60 -13.58 -15.91
N HIS A 156 -20.63 -12.83 -16.30
CA HIS A 156 -21.84 -13.35 -16.92
C HIS A 156 -21.53 -14.05 -18.26
N ASP A 157 -20.72 -13.44 -19.12
CA ASP A 157 -20.38 -14.01 -20.41
C ASP A 157 -19.55 -15.29 -20.27
N LYS A 158 -18.60 -15.34 -19.32
CA LYS A 158 -17.85 -16.56 -18.97
C LYS A 158 -18.75 -17.66 -18.41
N SER A 159 -19.73 -17.29 -17.59
CA SER A 159 -20.73 -18.23 -17.07
C SER A 159 -21.56 -18.88 -18.18
N ARG A 160 -21.92 -18.14 -19.24
CA ARG A 160 -22.70 -18.68 -20.37
C ARG A 160 -21.96 -19.77 -21.15
N VAL A 161 -20.63 -19.70 -21.18
CA VAL A 161 -19.78 -20.71 -21.83
C VAL A 161 -19.19 -21.72 -20.85
N CYS A 162 -19.64 -21.70 -19.59
CA CYS A 162 -19.14 -22.56 -18.50
C CYS A 162 -17.61 -22.51 -18.33
N ASP A 163 -17.00 -21.34 -18.53
CA ASP A 163 -15.57 -21.14 -18.38
C ASP A 163 -15.22 -20.48 -17.03
N SER A 164 -14.00 -20.71 -16.57
CA SER A 164 -13.48 -20.15 -15.32
C SER A 164 -13.11 -18.67 -15.48
N VAL A 165 -13.20 -17.92 -14.37
CA VAL A 165 -12.78 -16.52 -14.30
C VAL A 165 -11.58 -16.42 -13.36
N ASN A 166 -10.49 -15.80 -13.82
CA ASN A 166 -9.41 -15.40 -12.94
C ASN A 166 -9.84 -14.13 -12.18
N VAL A 167 -10.36 -14.33 -10.98
CA VAL A 167 -10.90 -13.24 -10.13
C VAL A 167 -9.81 -12.25 -9.72
N THR A 168 -8.57 -12.71 -9.49
CA THR A 168 -7.43 -11.87 -9.13
C THR A 168 -7.17 -10.80 -10.20
N GLU A 169 -7.01 -11.22 -11.45
CA GLU A 169 -6.72 -10.31 -12.57
C GLU A 169 -7.90 -9.37 -12.88
N GLU A 170 -9.13 -9.88 -12.85
CA GLU A 170 -10.32 -9.06 -13.13
C GLU A 170 -10.61 -8.04 -12.01
N LEU A 171 -10.35 -8.36 -10.74
CA LEU A 171 -10.50 -7.41 -9.63
C LEU A 171 -9.38 -6.36 -9.60
N LEU A 172 -8.15 -6.73 -9.96
CA LEU A 172 -7.06 -5.77 -10.15
C LEU A 172 -7.39 -4.79 -11.29
N LYS A 173 -7.91 -5.30 -12.40
CA LYS A 173 -8.37 -4.49 -13.53
C LYS A 173 -9.51 -3.56 -13.13
N LEU A 174 -10.52 -4.07 -12.43
CA LEU A 174 -11.64 -3.28 -11.91
C LEU A 174 -11.16 -2.14 -11.00
N SER A 175 -10.31 -2.46 -10.01
CA SER A 175 -9.81 -1.48 -9.05
C SER A 175 -8.94 -0.42 -9.71
N SER A 176 -8.03 -0.83 -10.62
CA SER A 176 -7.17 0.07 -11.39
C SER A 176 -7.97 1.01 -12.31
N ASN A 177 -8.99 0.49 -13.00
CA ASN A 177 -9.87 1.28 -13.85
C ASN A 177 -10.66 2.33 -13.07
N ILE A 178 -11.22 1.94 -11.92
CA ILE A 178 -11.99 2.85 -11.06
C ILE A 178 -11.09 3.98 -10.58
N ILE A 179 -9.94 3.66 -9.98
CA ILE A 179 -9.09 4.71 -9.40
C ILE A 179 -8.48 5.61 -10.47
N SER A 180 -8.08 5.06 -11.62
CA SER A 180 -7.51 5.86 -12.72
C SER A 180 -8.54 6.81 -13.34
N GLN A 181 -9.82 6.40 -13.41
CA GLN A 181 -10.89 7.30 -13.84
C GLN A 181 -11.22 8.36 -12.80
N ILE A 182 -11.20 8.01 -11.51
CA ILE A 182 -11.43 8.97 -10.43
C ILE A 182 -10.32 10.03 -10.38
N ILE A 183 -9.07 9.65 -10.64
CA ILE A 183 -7.93 10.57 -10.55
C ILE A 183 -7.66 11.32 -11.84
N LEU A 184 -7.60 10.62 -12.97
CA LEU A 184 -7.11 11.17 -14.24
C LEU A 184 -8.20 11.26 -15.30
N SER A 185 -9.43 10.81 -15.02
CA SER A 185 -10.47 10.58 -16.04
C SER A 185 -10.00 9.66 -17.18
N LEU A 186 -9.04 8.77 -16.90
CA LEU A 186 -8.48 7.80 -17.85
C LEU A 186 -8.92 6.39 -17.49
N ARG A 187 -9.36 5.60 -18.47
CA ARG A 187 -9.75 4.20 -18.27
C ARG A 187 -8.63 3.27 -18.71
N CYS A 188 -8.08 2.49 -17.78
CA CYS A 188 -6.94 1.57 -18.01
C CYS A 188 -7.24 0.34 -18.88
N SER A 189 -8.50 0.10 -19.28
CA SER A 189 -8.90 -1.05 -20.10
C SER A 189 -9.30 -0.71 -21.54
N GLY A 190 -9.00 0.51 -22.01
CA GLY A 190 -9.16 0.89 -23.42
C GLY A 190 -7.95 0.45 -24.27
N THR A 191 -8.13 0.36 -25.59
CA THR A 191 -7.03 0.16 -26.55
C THR A 191 -6.18 1.42 -26.78
N ASP A 192 -6.33 2.43 -25.92
CA ASP A 192 -5.52 3.65 -25.96
C ASP A 192 -4.14 3.36 -25.35
N ASN A 193 -3.09 3.67 -26.11
CA ASN A 193 -1.70 3.46 -25.69
C ASN A 193 -1.34 4.11 -24.34
N GLU A 194 -2.04 5.19 -23.96
CA GLU A 194 -1.78 5.91 -22.69
C GLU A 194 -2.32 5.15 -21.47
N ALA A 195 -3.52 4.56 -21.59
CA ALA A 195 -4.19 3.82 -20.54
C ALA A 195 -3.41 2.56 -20.12
N GLU A 196 -2.93 1.80 -21.11
CA GLU A 196 -2.11 0.62 -20.89
C GLU A 196 -0.72 1.00 -20.33
N GLY A 197 -0.18 2.14 -20.76
CA GLY A 197 1.06 2.71 -20.20
C GLY A 197 0.93 3.05 -18.71
N VAL A 198 -0.16 3.71 -18.30
CA VAL A 198 -0.46 4.01 -16.89
C VAL A 198 -0.53 2.70 -16.09
N ARG A 199 -1.32 1.73 -16.55
CA ARG A 199 -1.53 0.45 -15.86
C ARG A 199 -0.22 -0.31 -15.65
N THR A 200 0.59 -0.41 -16.70
CA THR A 200 1.87 -1.11 -16.64
C THR A 200 2.82 -0.46 -15.63
N LEU A 201 2.91 0.87 -15.66
CA LEU A 201 3.77 1.61 -14.74
C LEU A 201 3.30 1.52 -13.29
N VAL A 202 1.99 1.59 -13.05
CA VAL A 202 1.41 1.42 -11.71
C VAL A 202 1.77 0.06 -11.14
N ARG A 203 1.59 -1.01 -11.92
CA ARG A 203 1.92 -2.37 -11.48
C ARG A 203 3.41 -2.52 -11.16
N GLU A 204 4.28 -1.97 -12.02
CA GLU A 204 5.73 -1.98 -11.80
C GLU A 204 6.10 -1.23 -10.51
N VAL A 205 5.55 -0.04 -10.28
CA VAL A 205 5.81 0.73 -9.06
C VAL A 205 5.32 0.00 -7.82
N THR A 206 4.10 -0.57 -7.84
CA THR A 206 3.59 -1.28 -6.66
C THR A 206 4.43 -2.50 -6.31
N GLN A 207 4.91 -3.24 -7.32
CA GLN A 207 5.84 -4.36 -7.11
C GLN A 207 7.15 -3.89 -6.46
N MET A 208 7.70 -2.77 -6.91
CA MET A 208 8.95 -2.22 -6.36
C MET A 208 8.87 -1.86 -4.88
N PHE A 209 7.73 -1.38 -4.39
CA PHE A 209 7.53 -1.09 -2.97
C PHE A 209 7.53 -2.35 -2.09
N GLY A 210 7.19 -3.52 -2.66
CA GLY A 210 7.17 -4.80 -1.96
C GLY A 210 8.49 -5.59 -2.06
N GLU A 211 9.43 -5.18 -2.91
CA GLU A 211 10.66 -5.93 -3.17
C GLU A 211 11.68 -5.81 -2.02
N PHE A 212 12.27 -6.95 -1.63
CA PHE A 212 13.37 -6.97 -0.67
C PHE A 212 14.66 -6.45 -1.31
N ASN A 213 15.16 -5.33 -0.82
CA ASN A 213 16.42 -4.74 -1.29
C ASN A 213 17.52 -4.80 -0.23
N VAL A 214 18.62 -5.48 -0.54
CA VAL A 214 19.79 -5.66 0.34
C VAL A 214 20.35 -4.30 0.80
N SER A 215 20.35 -3.28 -0.06
CA SER A 215 20.88 -1.95 0.29
C SER A 215 20.09 -1.25 1.40
N ASP A 216 18.82 -1.62 1.62
CA ASP A 216 17.96 -1.06 2.69
C ASP A 216 18.26 -1.66 4.07
N PHE A 217 18.97 -2.80 4.10
CA PHE A 217 19.24 -3.56 5.32
C PHE A 217 20.73 -3.69 5.65
N PHE A 218 21.64 -3.55 4.69
CA PHE A 218 23.07 -3.72 4.89
C PHE A 218 23.82 -2.42 4.58
N TRP A 219 24.40 -1.78 5.61
CA TRP A 219 25.01 -0.44 5.49
C TRP A 219 26.14 -0.37 4.45
N PHE A 220 26.91 -1.46 4.28
CA PHE A 220 28.02 -1.53 3.33
C PHE A 220 27.55 -1.81 1.89
N CYS A 221 26.29 -2.23 1.70
CA CYS A 221 25.68 -2.43 0.39
C CYS A 221 24.92 -1.19 -0.11
N ARG A 222 24.83 -0.11 0.68
CA ARG A 222 23.99 1.07 0.37
C ARG A 222 24.30 1.69 -1.00
N ASN A 223 25.56 1.66 -1.39
CA ASN A 223 26.05 2.26 -2.65
C ASN A 223 26.25 1.21 -3.76
N LEU A 224 25.98 -0.07 -3.47
CA LEU A 224 26.22 -1.18 -4.37
C LEU A 224 24.86 -1.70 -4.87
N ASP A 225 24.58 -1.49 -6.15
CA ASP A 225 23.34 -1.92 -6.79
C ASP A 225 23.38 -3.42 -7.16
N PHE A 226 23.59 -4.28 -6.17
CA PHE A 226 23.78 -5.73 -6.36
C PHE A 226 22.60 -6.41 -7.07
N GLN A 227 21.38 -5.91 -6.85
CA GLN A 227 20.14 -6.46 -7.41
C GLN A 227 19.66 -5.70 -8.65
N GLY A 228 20.35 -4.63 -9.06
CA GLY A 228 19.92 -3.80 -10.20
C GLY A 228 18.70 -2.90 -9.91
N TYR A 229 18.24 -2.85 -8.65
CA TYR A 229 17.03 -2.12 -8.28
C TYR A 229 17.17 -0.62 -8.43
N ARG A 230 18.35 -0.04 -8.20
CA ARG A 230 18.54 1.41 -8.40
C ARG A 230 18.24 1.79 -9.85
N LYS A 231 18.85 1.10 -10.80
CA LYS A 231 18.61 1.35 -12.24
C LYS A 231 17.14 1.11 -12.62
N LYS A 232 16.54 0.05 -12.08
CA LYS A 232 15.12 -0.29 -12.30
C LYS A 232 14.21 0.84 -11.81
N PHE A 233 14.45 1.35 -10.60
CA PHE A 233 13.67 2.45 -9.99
C PHE A 233 13.84 3.75 -10.76
N GLU A 234 15.06 4.08 -11.19
CA GLU A 234 15.33 5.27 -12.01
C GLU A 234 14.64 5.21 -13.37
N ASP A 235 14.64 4.05 -14.04
CA ASP A 235 13.93 3.87 -15.30
C ASP A 235 12.41 4.03 -15.14
N VAL A 236 11.83 3.36 -14.15
CA VAL A 236 10.38 3.44 -13.87
C VAL A 236 9.99 4.84 -13.48
N HIS A 237 10.75 5.50 -12.59
CA HIS A 237 10.51 6.89 -12.21
C HIS A 237 10.51 7.80 -13.44
N ARG A 238 11.49 7.67 -14.34
CA ARG A 238 11.56 8.46 -15.57
C ARG A 238 10.36 8.24 -16.49
N ARG A 239 9.93 6.98 -16.71
CA ARG A 239 8.76 6.67 -17.54
C ARG A 239 7.47 7.19 -16.91
N TYR A 240 7.34 7.03 -15.60
CA TYR A 240 6.21 7.53 -14.83
C TYR A 240 6.13 9.06 -14.84
N ASP A 241 7.26 9.73 -14.63
CA ASP A 241 7.37 11.19 -14.66
C ASP A 241 6.95 11.76 -16.02
N ALA A 242 7.48 11.21 -17.11
CA ALA A 242 7.15 11.63 -18.46
C ALA A 242 5.65 11.46 -18.77
N LEU A 243 5.06 10.35 -18.31
CA LEU A 243 3.65 10.06 -18.50
C LEU A 243 2.77 11.05 -17.72
N LEU A 244 3.04 11.26 -16.43
CA LEU A 244 2.28 12.22 -15.62
C LEU A 244 2.47 13.65 -16.11
N GLU A 245 3.69 14.03 -16.50
CA GLU A 245 3.96 15.36 -17.04
C GLU A 245 3.12 15.62 -18.30
N LYS A 246 3.04 14.64 -19.20
CA LYS A 246 2.19 14.73 -20.39
C LYS A 246 0.71 14.90 -20.01
N ILE A 247 0.20 14.12 -19.07
CA ILE A 247 -1.20 14.18 -18.63
C ILE A 247 -1.50 15.54 -17.98
N ILE A 248 -0.66 16.00 -17.06
CA ILE A 248 -0.84 17.30 -16.38
C ILE A 248 -0.80 18.43 -17.41
N ARG A 249 0.17 18.43 -18.32
CA ARG A 249 0.30 19.49 -19.35
C ARG A 249 -0.90 19.52 -20.28
N ASN A 250 -1.38 18.36 -20.75
CA ASN A 250 -2.58 18.28 -21.57
C ASN A 250 -3.78 18.84 -20.82
N ARG A 251 -3.91 18.52 -19.52
CA ARG A 251 -5.00 19.02 -18.69
C ARG A 251 -4.94 20.54 -18.48
N GLU A 252 -3.76 21.10 -18.25
CA GLU A 252 -3.58 22.56 -18.14
C GLU A 252 -3.96 23.30 -19.42
N ILE A 253 -3.63 22.73 -20.59
CA ILE A 253 -4.04 23.29 -21.89
C ILE A 253 -5.56 23.24 -22.03
N GLU A 254 -6.20 22.12 -21.69
CA GLU A 254 -7.66 22.00 -21.71
C GLU A 254 -8.34 22.99 -20.77
N ARG A 255 -7.79 23.22 -19.57
CA ARG A 255 -8.30 24.20 -18.60
C ARG A 255 -8.20 25.63 -19.15
N LYS A 256 -7.10 25.99 -19.81
CA LYS A 256 -6.90 27.33 -20.42
C LYS A 256 -7.79 27.58 -21.63
N ASN A 257 -8.09 26.55 -22.42
CA ASN A 257 -8.88 26.67 -23.66
C ASN A 257 -10.40 26.66 -23.43
N LYS A 258 -10.88 26.42 -22.20
CA LYS A 258 -12.32 26.47 -21.88
C LYS A 258 -12.80 27.91 -21.72
N SER A 259 -13.79 28.29 -22.53
CA SER A 259 -14.54 29.54 -22.36
C SER A 259 -15.34 29.55 -21.05
N PRO A 260 -15.59 30.72 -20.41
CA PRO A 260 -16.22 30.84 -19.09
C PRO A 260 -17.74 30.58 -19.09
N GLY A 261 -18.16 29.46 -19.68
CA GLY A 261 -19.57 29.04 -19.79
C GLY A 261 -19.81 27.65 -20.38
N GLY A 262 -18.76 26.84 -20.62
CA GLY A 262 -18.92 25.45 -21.08
C GLY A 262 -19.39 24.52 -19.96
N GLU A 263 -20.18 23.50 -20.30
CA GLU A 263 -20.73 22.51 -19.37
C GLU A 263 -19.68 22.02 -18.35
N TYR A 264 -20.08 21.99 -17.08
CA TYR A 264 -19.28 21.51 -15.96
C TYR A 264 -18.96 20.02 -16.16
N LYS A 265 -17.85 19.70 -16.85
CA LYS A 265 -17.27 18.35 -16.80
C LYS A 265 -17.03 18.03 -15.33
N ALA A 266 -17.47 16.86 -14.86
CA ALA A 266 -17.28 16.45 -13.48
C ALA A 266 -15.79 16.54 -13.13
N ARG A 267 -15.43 17.34 -12.12
CA ARG A 267 -14.04 17.55 -11.67
C ARG A 267 -13.45 16.23 -11.19
N ASP A 268 -12.36 15.76 -11.80
CA ASP A 268 -11.61 14.64 -11.23
C ASP A 268 -10.63 15.10 -10.14
N LEU A 269 -10.00 14.16 -9.44
CA LEU A 269 -9.06 14.51 -8.36
C LEU A 269 -7.86 15.31 -8.88
N LEU A 270 -7.42 15.08 -10.13
CA LEU A 270 -6.33 15.87 -10.72
C LEU A 270 -6.73 17.34 -10.86
N ASP A 271 -7.94 17.64 -11.34
CA ASP A 271 -8.43 19.02 -11.39
C ASP A 271 -8.46 19.66 -10.00
N MET A 272 -8.87 18.92 -8.96
CA MET A 272 -8.86 19.40 -7.58
C MET A 272 -7.43 19.66 -7.06
N MET A 273 -6.47 18.79 -7.38
CA MET A 273 -5.06 18.98 -7.04
C MET A 273 -4.46 20.21 -7.74
N LEU A 274 -4.82 20.46 -9.00
CA LEU A 274 -4.35 21.63 -9.74
C LEU A 274 -4.99 22.93 -9.23
N ASP A 275 -6.26 22.90 -8.80
CA ASP A 275 -6.88 24.05 -8.11
C ASP A 275 -6.11 24.37 -6.81
N ALA A 276 -5.74 23.34 -6.03
CA ALA A 276 -4.95 23.51 -4.80
C ALA A 276 -3.52 24.02 -5.06
N LEU A 277 -2.94 23.70 -6.22
CA LEU A 277 -1.64 24.23 -6.66
C LEU A 277 -1.72 25.72 -7.02
N GLU A 278 -2.83 26.15 -7.61
CA GLU A 278 -3.06 27.54 -8.03
C GLU A 278 -3.44 28.45 -6.85
N ASP A 279 -3.90 27.87 -5.72
CA ASP A 279 -4.29 28.59 -4.52
C ASP A 279 -3.06 29.10 -3.73
N LYS A 280 -2.68 30.36 -4.01
CA LYS A 280 -1.62 31.07 -3.30
C LYS A 280 -1.96 31.43 -1.84
N SER A 281 -3.20 31.21 -1.40
CA SER A 281 -3.61 31.42 0.00
C SER A 281 -3.41 30.19 0.89
N SER A 282 -3.03 29.06 0.30
CA SER A 282 -2.76 27.82 1.01
C SER A 282 -1.61 27.96 2.02
N GLU A 283 -1.75 27.29 3.18
CA GLU A 283 -0.72 27.21 4.22
C GLU A 283 0.56 26.50 3.74
N VAL A 284 0.47 25.72 2.67
CA VAL A 284 1.58 24.97 2.06
C VAL A 284 1.59 25.21 0.56
N GLU A 285 2.71 25.69 0.04
CA GLU A 285 2.93 25.84 -1.39
C GLU A 285 3.12 24.45 -2.02
N LEU A 286 2.13 24.02 -2.81
CA LEU A 286 2.25 22.79 -3.57
C LEU A 286 3.14 23.02 -4.78
N THR A 287 3.89 21.98 -5.16
CA THR A 287 4.66 21.96 -6.40
C THR A 287 4.05 20.91 -7.33
N ARG A 288 4.44 20.97 -8.61
CA ARG A 288 4.06 19.95 -9.59
C ARG A 288 4.53 18.55 -9.18
N GLU A 289 5.69 18.45 -8.53
CA GLU A 289 6.21 17.19 -8.00
C GLU A 289 5.32 16.63 -6.89
N HIS A 290 4.74 17.49 -6.04
CA HIS A 290 3.76 17.05 -5.04
C HIS A 290 2.53 16.43 -5.72
N ILE A 291 2.00 17.02 -6.79
CA ILE A 291 0.88 16.45 -7.53
C ILE A 291 1.24 15.07 -8.09
N LYS A 292 2.42 14.95 -8.73
CA LYS A 292 2.87 13.68 -9.30
C LYS A 292 3.00 12.59 -8.23
N ALA A 293 3.58 12.92 -7.08
CA ALA A 293 3.70 12.01 -5.94
C ALA A 293 2.32 11.59 -5.39
N LEU A 294 1.36 12.50 -5.28
CA LEU A 294 0.01 12.20 -4.80
C LEU A 294 -0.75 11.28 -5.75
N VAL A 295 -0.67 11.53 -7.06
CA VAL A 295 -1.29 10.65 -8.07
C VAL A 295 -0.73 9.24 -7.94
N LEU A 296 0.59 9.09 -7.76
CA LEU A 296 1.22 7.79 -7.57
C LEU A 296 0.73 7.09 -6.31
N ASP A 297 0.74 7.80 -5.18
CA ASP A 297 0.32 7.27 -3.88
C ASP A 297 -1.12 6.77 -3.94
N PHE A 298 -2.06 7.54 -4.51
CA PHE A 298 -3.46 7.14 -4.54
C PHE A 298 -3.72 5.97 -5.48
N ILE A 299 -3.12 5.97 -6.68
CA ILE A 299 -3.33 4.88 -7.64
C ILE A 299 -2.76 3.58 -7.07
N THR A 300 -1.54 3.60 -6.53
CA THR A 300 -0.90 2.39 -5.98
C THR A 300 -1.63 1.90 -4.72
N ALA A 301 -1.98 2.79 -3.80
CA ALA A 301 -2.66 2.41 -2.55
C ALA A 301 -4.07 1.85 -2.80
N ALA A 302 -4.83 2.41 -3.74
CA ALA A 302 -6.23 2.01 -3.95
C ALA A 302 -6.39 0.78 -4.87
N THR A 303 -5.41 0.47 -5.72
CA THR A 303 -5.51 -0.65 -6.67
C THR A 303 -5.38 -2.00 -5.96
N ASP A 304 -4.22 -2.29 -5.38
CA ASP A 304 -3.91 -3.63 -4.87
C ASP A 304 -4.69 -3.94 -3.59
N THR A 305 -4.83 -2.97 -2.68
CA THR A 305 -5.51 -3.20 -1.40
C THR A 305 -6.99 -3.53 -1.59
N THR A 306 -7.69 -2.82 -2.48
CA THR A 306 -9.12 -3.02 -2.76
C THR A 306 -9.35 -4.33 -3.51
N ALA A 307 -8.49 -4.64 -4.49
CA ALA A 307 -8.55 -5.89 -5.23
C ALA A 307 -8.33 -7.10 -4.31
N SER A 308 -7.25 -7.11 -3.53
CA SER A 308 -6.95 -8.20 -2.60
C SER A 308 -8.00 -8.34 -1.50
N ALA A 309 -8.49 -7.24 -0.92
CA ALA A 309 -9.56 -7.33 0.08
C ALA A 309 -10.84 -7.94 -0.52
N THR A 310 -11.24 -7.53 -1.73
CA THR A 310 -12.42 -8.09 -2.39
C THR A 310 -12.22 -9.56 -2.76
N GLU A 311 -11.03 -9.92 -3.24
CA GLU A 311 -10.66 -11.29 -3.59
C GLU A 311 -10.76 -12.22 -2.38
N TRP A 312 -10.12 -11.85 -1.26
CA TRP A 312 -10.19 -12.63 -0.03
C TRP A 312 -11.61 -12.73 0.52
N ALA A 313 -12.39 -11.65 0.46
CA ALA A 313 -13.79 -11.69 0.86
C ALA A 313 -14.59 -12.70 0.02
N LEU A 314 -14.41 -12.70 -1.31
CA LEU A 314 -15.05 -13.67 -2.20
C LEU A 314 -14.57 -15.10 -1.92
N ALA A 315 -13.26 -15.30 -1.72
CA ALA A 315 -12.68 -16.59 -1.43
C ALA A 315 -13.26 -17.18 -0.12
N GLU A 316 -13.39 -16.38 0.93
CA GLU A 316 -14.00 -16.81 2.20
C GLU A 316 -15.48 -17.14 2.04
N LEU A 317 -16.24 -16.32 1.30
CA LEU A 317 -17.66 -16.57 1.04
C LEU A 317 -17.88 -17.86 0.24
N ILE A 318 -17.01 -18.16 -0.72
CA ILE A 318 -17.08 -19.36 -1.57
C ILE A 318 -16.69 -20.61 -0.77
N ASN A 319 -15.59 -20.56 -0.03
CA ASN A 319 -15.06 -21.73 0.69
C ASN A 319 -15.84 -22.05 1.96
N ASN A 320 -16.49 -21.06 2.57
CA ASN A 320 -17.28 -21.22 3.79
C ASN A 320 -18.73 -20.80 3.56
N PRO A 321 -19.64 -21.63 2.99
CA PRO A 321 -21.02 -21.22 2.67
C PRO A 321 -21.96 -21.00 3.89
N LYS A 322 -21.39 -20.83 5.08
CA LYS A 322 -22.11 -20.55 6.33
C LYS A 322 -22.24 -19.03 6.55
N TRP A 323 -22.71 -18.30 5.55
CA TRP A 323 -23.00 -16.86 5.64
C TRP A 323 -24.40 -16.56 5.10
N ASN A 324 -25.15 -15.70 5.78
CA ASN A 324 -26.37 -15.10 5.23
C ASN A 324 -26.03 -13.70 4.73
N VAL A 325 -26.05 -13.47 3.42
CA VAL A 325 -25.82 -12.12 2.88
C VAL A 325 -27.16 -11.41 2.78
N VAL A 326 -27.25 -10.23 3.40
CA VAL A 326 -28.47 -9.39 3.41
C VAL A 326 -28.23 -8.06 2.70
N ASP A 327 -29.29 -7.46 2.19
CA ASP A 327 -29.28 -6.09 1.68
C ASP A 327 -29.75 -5.05 2.71
N SER A 328 -29.90 -3.80 2.28
CA SER A 328 -30.33 -2.68 3.12
C SER A 328 -31.74 -2.78 3.68
N SER A 329 -32.52 -3.75 3.22
CA SER A 329 -33.87 -4.06 3.70
C SER A 329 -33.92 -5.33 4.56
N ASP A 330 -32.76 -5.83 5.00
CA ASP A 330 -32.57 -7.13 5.67
C ASP A 330 -33.05 -8.32 4.84
N ALA A 331 -33.22 -8.15 3.52
CA ALA A 331 -33.62 -9.23 2.65
C ALA A 331 -32.43 -10.14 2.33
N VAL A 332 -32.55 -11.43 2.64
CA VAL A 332 -31.52 -12.44 2.37
C VAL A 332 -31.33 -12.62 0.87
N LYS A 333 -30.14 -12.27 0.36
CA LYS A 333 -29.72 -12.48 -1.04
C LYS A 333 -28.99 -13.79 -1.24
N ILE A 334 -28.18 -14.20 -0.26
CA ILE A 334 -27.49 -15.49 -0.26
C ILE A 334 -27.81 -16.17 1.06
N LYS A 335 -28.45 -17.34 0.99
CA LYS A 335 -28.86 -18.10 2.15
C LYS A 335 -27.81 -19.15 2.50
N GLY A 336 -27.15 -18.97 3.63
CA GLY A 336 -26.23 -19.94 4.22
C GLY A 336 -26.77 -20.46 5.56
N ASN A 337 -26.05 -21.42 6.15
CA ASN A 337 -26.45 -22.02 7.44
C ASN A 337 -25.92 -21.23 8.66
N ALA A 338 -25.85 -19.90 8.53
CA ALA A 338 -25.26 -18.99 9.53
C ALA A 338 -26.30 -18.37 10.46
N THR A 339 -25.92 -18.06 11.70
CA THR A 339 -26.74 -17.28 12.63
C THR A 339 -26.58 -15.76 12.47
N ARG A 340 -25.44 -15.28 11.93
CA ARG A 340 -25.15 -13.85 11.77
C ARG A 340 -25.19 -13.42 10.30
N PRO A 341 -25.98 -12.40 9.93
CA PRO A 341 -26.01 -11.89 8.57
C PRO A 341 -24.81 -10.98 8.28
N VAL A 342 -24.35 -11.00 7.03
CA VAL A 342 -23.35 -10.09 6.46
C VAL A 342 -24.11 -9.00 5.69
N ASP A 343 -24.14 -7.80 6.26
CA ASP A 343 -24.72 -6.61 5.63
C ASP A 343 -23.74 -6.05 4.58
N MET A 344 -24.14 -6.08 3.31
CA MET A 344 -23.37 -5.57 2.18
C MET A 344 -23.92 -4.25 1.64
N THR A 345 -24.72 -3.52 2.43
CA THR A 345 -25.28 -2.23 2.04
C THR A 345 -24.18 -1.19 1.82
N GLU A 346 -24.20 -0.55 0.65
CA GLU A 346 -23.34 0.60 0.37
C GLU A 346 -23.70 1.76 1.32
N ARG A 347 -22.77 2.17 2.19
CA ARG A 347 -22.92 3.33 3.08
C ARG A 347 -21.79 4.34 2.81
N PRO A 348 -22.05 5.65 2.81
CA PRO A 348 -20.99 6.65 2.68
C PRO A 348 -19.94 6.46 3.78
N GLY A 349 -18.68 6.27 3.40
CA GLY A 349 -17.55 6.09 4.32
C GLY A 349 -17.36 4.67 4.90
N LEU A 350 -18.20 3.69 4.53
CA LEU A 350 -18.05 2.28 4.90
C LEU A 350 -18.52 1.36 3.76
N THR A 351 -17.58 0.84 2.99
CA THR A 351 -17.86 -0.05 1.85
C THR A 351 -16.93 -1.24 1.74
N ALA A 352 -16.49 -1.77 2.88
CA ALA A 352 -16.14 -3.17 2.97
C ALA A 352 -17.10 -3.81 3.99
N PRO A 353 -17.51 -5.08 3.84
CA PRO A 353 -17.85 -5.84 5.03
C PRO A 353 -16.72 -5.59 6.01
N ARG A 354 -17.04 -5.40 7.29
CA ARG A 354 -16.02 -5.31 8.33
C ARG A 354 -15.07 -6.48 8.08
N PHE A 355 -13.90 -6.23 7.50
CA PHE A 355 -13.10 -7.31 6.93
C PHE A 355 -12.69 -8.25 8.06
N HIS A 356 -12.59 -7.73 9.29
CA HIS A 356 -12.44 -8.48 10.54
C HIS A 356 -13.58 -9.47 10.88
N GLU A 357 -14.78 -9.29 10.33
CA GLU A 357 -15.92 -10.20 10.51
C GLU A 357 -15.90 -11.36 9.50
N LEU A 358 -15.23 -11.20 8.35
CA LEU A 358 -15.07 -12.24 7.33
C LEU A 358 -13.70 -12.94 7.37
N VAL A 359 -12.65 -12.19 7.70
CA VAL A 359 -11.26 -12.63 7.80
C VAL A 359 -10.90 -12.64 9.27
N CYS A 360 -11.08 -13.81 9.87
CA CYS A 360 -10.58 -14.24 11.17
C CYS A 360 -9.93 -13.16 12.05
N ALA A 361 -10.59 -12.82 13.15
CA ALA A 361 -9.88 -12.58 14.40
C ALA A 361 -8.91 -13.76 14.63
N PRO A 362 -7.69 -13.56 15.14
CA PRO A 362 -6.93 -14.66 15.71
C PRO A 362 -7.73 -15.20 16.89
N GLY A 363 -8.56 -16.20 16.61
CA GLY A 363 -9.37 -16.88 17.61
C GLY A 363 -8.42 -17.54 18.58
N ALA A 364 -8.49 -17.10 19.83
CA ALA A 364 -8.04 -17.90 20.95
C ALA A 364 -8.70 -19.28 20.82
N THR A 365 -7.92 -20.29 20.44
CA THR A 365 -8.31 -21.67 20.66
C THR A 365 -8.20 -21.90 22.16
N SER A 366 -9.35 -21.81 22.82
CA SER A 366 -9.56 -22.28 24.17
C SER A 366 -9.07 -23.73 24.26
N SER A 367 -8.19 -23.96 25.24
CA SER A 367 -7.85 -25.26 25.78
C SER A 367 -9.11 -26.06 26.13
N THR A 368 -9.25 -27.23 25.52
CA THR A 368 -9.87 -28.41 26.13
C THR A 368 -9.11 -29.63 25.65
#